data_AF-A0A6A6I1D6-F1
#
_entry.id   AF-A0A6A6I1D6-F1
#
_cell.length_a   1.000
_cell.length_b   1.000
_cell.length_c   1.000
_cell.angle_alpha   90.00
_cell.angle_beta   90.00
_cell.angle_gamma   90.00
#
_symmetry.space_group_name_H-M   'P 1'
#
loop_
_entity.id
_entity.type
_entity.pdbx_description
1 polymer ?
#
loop_
_entity_poly.entity_id
_entity_poly.type
_entity_poly.pdbx_seq_one_letter_code
_entity_poly.pdbx_strand_id
1 'polypeptide(L)'
;MAQPNGRRTTAPVTRAISVFSANSDEPTQTGTPPPAPQTKVPAHYKLPPTVPSPFAGTLDASLDAILEFAALHPQLRPATTTLLKDPERTTNWGEVLSTVLANPLNGRELLEEFLFLVTRTLIPEQIAQNRALLFRLHSVKRQLSVKIVLRYDMLREWTKRDSNQLIVMESKPPAKVPVPPPAPLQNLQYPNRRPLMLNMLPTLVQAPAEGYATKKLSDAMRHHATELDHHMLLTDEVVASWGTIRVLTAAAGAALQWQWLRENTETLAEMEVHGWEDLDMRADECEWVRDANKEKEGGKAK
;
A
#
# COMPACT_ATOMS: atom_id res chain seq x y z
N MET A 1 27.60 -33.53 27.83
CA MET A 1 27.67 -32.73 26.59
C MET A 1 26.33 -32.05 26.42
N ALA A 2 26.24 -30.76 26.74
CA ALA A 2 25.02 -29.96 26.68
C ALA A 2 25.14 -28.94 25.55
N GLN A 3 24.16 -28.90 24.64
CA GLN A 3 24.09 -27.89 23.59
C GLN A 3 23.45 -26.60 24.14
N PRO A 4 23.93 -25.41 23.75
CA PRO A 4 23.31 -24.15 24.13
C PRO A 4 22.17 -23.77 23.16
N ASN A 5 20.99 -23.49 23.72
CA ASN A 5 19.88 -22.88 23.00
C ASN A 5 20.19 -21.40 22.71
N GLY A 6 20.40 -21.09 21.43
CA GLY A 6 20.47 -19.71 20.93
C GLY A 6 19.07 -19.10 20.84
N ARG A 7 18.72 -18.23 21.79
CA ARG A 7 17.56 -17.32 21.66
C ARG A 7 17.88 -16.27 20.60
N ARG A 8 17.20 -16.31 19.45
CA ARG A 8 17.15 -15.18 18.50
C ARG A 8 16.23 -14.10 19.09
N THR A 9 16.81 -12.97 19.46
CA THR A 9 16.10 -11.72 19.74
C THR A 9 15.61 -11.11 18.44
N THR A 10 14.29 -11.12 18.21
CA THR A 10 13.64 -10.35 17.15
C THR A 10 13.59 -8.88 17.55
N ALA A 11 14.14 -8.01 16.70
CA ALA A 11 14.16 -6.56 16.93
C ALA A 11 12.73 -5.96 16.90
N PRO A 12 12.47 -4.90 17.69
CA PRO A 12 11.17 -4.24 17.70
C PRO A 12 10.89 -3.49 16.40
N VAL A 13 9.69 -3.70 15.83
CA VAL A 13 9.16 -2.95 14.69
C VAL A 13 8.98 -1.50 15.11
N THR A 14 9.87 -0.62 14.63
CA THR A 14 9.83 0.81 14.93
C THR A 14 8.70 1.45 14.13
N ARG A 15 7.71 2.04 14.81
CA ARG A 15 6.62 2.81 14.18
C ARG A 15 7.19 4.07 13.52
N ALA A 16 6.83 4.31 12.26
CA ALA A 16 7.09 5.59 11.61
C ALA A 16 6.33 6.71 12.33
N ILE A 17 7.05 7.80 12.58
CA ILE A 17 6.50 9.06 13.08
C ILE A 17 5.55 9.63 12.03
N SER A 18 4.28 9.77 12.39
CA SER A 18 3.30 10.53 11.62
C SER A 18 3.69 12.02 11.69
N VAL A 19 4.05 12.58 10.54
CA VAL A 19 4.22 14.03 10.35
C VAL A 19 3.09 14.45 9.43
N PHE A 20 2.45 15.58 9.76
CA PHE A 20 1.36 16.30 9.06
C PHE A 20 -0.06 16.09 9.60
N SER A 21 -0.51 17.07 10.39
CA SER A 21 -1.89 17.56 10.38
C SER A 21 -1.86 19.05 10.70
N ALA A 22 -2.29 19.89 9.74
CA ALA A 22 -2.37 21.35 9.91
C ALA A 22 -3.83 21.76 9.76
N ASN A 23 -4.38 22.28 10.85
CA ASN A 23 -5.75 22.80 10.97
C ASN A 23 -5.93 24.11 10.18
N SER A 24 -7.16 24.36 9.73
CA SER A 24 -7.69 25.70 9.47
C SER A 24 -9.20 25.71 9.75
N ASP A 25 -9.62 26.79 10.41
CA ASP A 25 -10.85 26.96 11.20
C ASP A 25 -12.19 27.04 10.41
N GLU A 26 -13.26 26.69 11.15
CA GLU A 26 -14.69 26.85 10.80
C GLU A 26 -15.15 28.33 10.76
N PRO A 27 -16.35 28.60 10.20
CA PRO A 27 -17.44 28.95 11.13
C PRO A 27 -18.84 28.38 10.79
N THR A 28 -19.50 27.98 11.88
CA THR A 28 -20.92 28.12 12.31
C THR A 28 -22.12 27.64 11.45
N GLN A 29 -22.95 26.84 12.13
CA GLN A 29 -24.14 26.06 11.76
C GLN A 29 -25.41 26.85 11.40
N THR A 30 -26.30 26.22 10.61
CA THR A 30 -27.76 26.31 10.79
C THR A 30 -28.42 24.95 10.49
N GLY A 31 -29.37 24.56 11.34
CA GLY A 31 -29.88 23.20 11.48
C GLY A 31 -30.75 22.70 10.32
N THR A 32 -30.48 21.47 9.91
CA THR A 32 -31.32 20.61 9.05
C THR A 32 -31.47 19.27 9.78
N PRO A 33 -32.62 18.55 9.71
CA PRO A 33 -32.80 17.25 10.38
C PRO A 33 -31.67 16.27 10.05
N PRO A 34 -31.30 15.36 10.98
CA PRO A 34 -30.10 14.56 10.85
C PRO A 34 -30.15 13.74 9.56
N PRO A 35 -29.24 13.97 8.60
CA PRO A 35 -29.15 13.10 7.44
C PRO A 35 -28.82 11.69 7.94
N ALA A 36 -29.53 10.68 7.43
CA ALA A 36 -29.14 9.28 7.60
C ALA A 36 -27.61 9.17 7.35
N PRO A 37 -26.85 8.46 8.20
CA PRO A 37 -25.39 8.49 8.15
C PRO A 37 -24.92 8.12 6.75
N GLN A 38 -24.54 9.13 5.96
CA GLN A 38 -24.15 8.94 4.59
C GLN A 38 -22.79 8.25 4.61
N THR A 39 -22.84 6.96 4.32
CA THR A 39 -21.76 5.99 4.18
C THR A 39 -20.80 6.35 3.04
N LYS A 40 -20.02 7.42 3.18
CA LYS A 40 -19.17 7.85 2.05
C LYS A 40 -17.81 7.18 2.10
N VAL A 41 -17.80 5.89 1.75
CA VAL A 41 -16.62 5.30 1.10
C VAL A 41 -16.21 6.22 -0.05
N PRO A 42 -14.92 6.60 -0.18
CA PRO A 42 -14.46 7.52 -1.23
C PRO A 42 -14.89 7.08 -2.63
N ALA A 43 -15.16 8.05 -3.51
CA ALA A 43 -15.75 7.78 -4.82
C ALA A 43 -14.90 6.85 -5.71
N HIS A 44 -13.58 6.95 -5.64
CA HIS A 44 -12.67 6.13 -6.45
C HIS A 44 -12.78 4.62 -6.15
N TYR A 45 -13.16 4.22 -4.93
CA TYR A 45 -13.42 2.82 -4.59
C TYR A 45 -14.68 2.24 -5.23
N LYS A 46 -15.56 3.09 -5.74
CA LYS A 46 -16.81 2.68 -6.40
C LYS A 46 -16.65 2.52 -7.90
N LEU A 47 -15.48 2.85 -8.45
CA LEU A 47 -15.20 2.72 -9.87
C LEU A 47 -15.07 1.24 -10.26
N PRO A 48 -15.51 0.85 -11.47
CA PRO A 48 -15.34 -0.51 -11.94
C PRO A 48 -13.84 -0.83 -12.11
N PRO A 49 -13.40 -2.02 -11.68
CA PRO A 49 -12.00 -2.44 -11.83
C PRO A 49 -11.64 -2.71 -13.29
N THR A 50 -10.36 -2.56 -13.63
CA THR A 50 -9.83 -2.95 -14.95
C THR A 50 -9.58 -4.46 -14.97
N VAL A 51 -10.20 -5.17 -15.92
CA VAL A 51 -10.06 -6.63 -16.09
C VAL A 51 -9.68 -6.93 -17.55
N PRO A 52 -8.55 -7.62 -17.82
CA PRO A 52 -7.54 -8.05 -16.85
C PRO A 52 -6.81 -6.88 -16.16
N SER A 53 -6.24 -7.13 -14.99
CA SER A 53 -5.38 -6.15 -14.30
C SER A 53 -4.19 -5.78 -15.19
N PRO A 54 -3.80 -4.50 -15.29
CA PRO A 54 -2.60 -4.09 -16.02
C PRO A 54 -1.32 -4.30 -15.20
N PHE A 55 -1.44 -4.65 -13.92
CA PHE A 55 -0.32 -4.99 -13.06
C PHE A 55 -0.08 -6.50 -13.11
N ALA A 56 1.16 -6.89 -13.39
CA ALA A 56 1.55 -8.29 -13.42
C ALA A 56 1.54 -8.91 -12.01
N GLY A 57 1.81 -8.10 -10.98
CA GLY A 57 1.87 -8.51 -9.60
C GLY A 57 3.11 -9.34 -9.27
N THR A 58 4.27 -8.91 -9.80
CA THR A 58 5.56 -9.59 -9.57
C THR A 58 6.67 -8.59 -9.28
N LEU A 59 7.66 -9.02 -8.50
CA LEU A 59 8.87 -8.23 -8.24
C LEU A 59 9.65 -8.00 -9.55
N ASP A 60 9.74 -9.01 -10.42
CA ASP A 60 10.44 -8.90 -11.70
C ASP A 60 9.88 -7.77 -12.56
N ALA A 61 8.55 -7.64 -12.67
CA ALA A 61 7.92 -6.53 -13.38
C ALA A 61 8.26 -5.16 -12.76
N SER A 62 8.42 -5.08 -11.43
CA SER A 62 8.89 -3.85 -10.78
C SER A 62 10.36 -3.55 -11.10
N LEU A 63 11.23 -4.55 -11.09
CA LEU A 63 12.66 -4.39 -11.38
C LEU A 63 12.89 -4.02 -12.85
N ASP A 64 12.17 -4.66 -13.77
CA ASP A 64 12.20 -4.33 -15.20
C ASP A 64 11.76 -2.88 -15.43
N ALA A 65 10.68 -2.43 -14.76
CA ALA A 65 10.24 -1.04 -14.85
C ALA A 65 11.29 -0.05 -14.30
N ILE A 66 12.01 -0.41 -13.23
CA ILE A 66 13.11 0.41 -12.70
C ILE A 66 14.27 0.48 -13.71
N LEU A 67 14.61 -0.62 -14.37
CA LEU A 67 15.68 -0.67 -15.37
C LEU A 67 15.33 0.14 -16.62
N GLU A 68 14.11 0.00 -17.14
CA GLU A 68 13.60 0.80 -18.26
C GLU A 68 13.62 2.30 -17.92
N PHE A 69 13.13 2.64 -16.72
CA PHE A 69 13.13 4.01 -16.23
C PHE A 69 14.54 4.57 -16.07
N ALA A 70 15.49 3.77 -15.55
CA ALA A 70 16.89 4.18 -15.40
C ALA A 70 17.58 4.43 -16.75
N ALA A 71 17.18 3.71 -17.80
CA ALA A 71 17.67 3.94 -19.16
C ALA A 71 17.14 5.27 -19.73
N LEU A 72 15.87 5.61 -19.46
CA LEU A 72 15.25 6.86 -19.88
C LEU A 72 15.74 8.08 -19.08
N HIS A 73 16.05 7.90 -17.80
CA HIS A 73 16.48 8.97 -16.90
C HIS A 73 17.83 8.67 -16.21
N PRO A 74 18.97 8.72 -16.94
CA PRO A 74 20.27 8.39 -16.39
C PRO A 74 20.69 9.23 -15.17
N GLN A 75 20.14 10.44 -15.03
CA GLN A 75 20.37 11.35 -13.91
C GLN A 75 19.79 10.81 -12.59
N LEU A 76 18.79 9.92 -12.67
CA LEU A 76 18.18 9.25 -11.53
C LEU A 76 18.91 7.96 -11.12
N ARG A 77 20.07 7.67 -11.73
CA ARG A 77 20.85 6.45 -11.43
C ARG A 77 21.13 6.22 -9.94
N PRO A 78 21.46 7.23 -9.11
CA PRO A 78 21.62 7.00 -7.67
C PRO A 78 20.35 6.43 -7.02
N ALA A 79 19.19 6.97 -7.37
CA ALA A 79 17.90 6.54 -6.84
C ALA A 79 17.50 5.15 -7.39
N THR A 80 17.63 4.92 -8.69
CA THR A 80 17.26 3.64 -9.32
C THR A 80 18.19 2.51 -8.88
N THR A 81 19.50 2.76 -8.79
CA THR A 81 20.46 1.78 -8.23
C THR A 81 20.12 1.43 -6.79
N THR A 82 19.61 2.40 -6.01
CA THR A 82 19.17 2.14 -4.63
C THR A 82 17.89 1.32 -4.60
N LEU A 83 16.93 1.55 -5.49
CA LEU A 83 15.71 0.72 -5.60
C LEU A 83 16.01 -0.72 -6.01
N LEU A 84 17.05 -0.96 -6.83
CA LEU A 84 17.43 -2.28 -7.32
C LEU A 84 18.15 -3.15 -6.27
N LYS A 85 18.68 -2.55 -5.20
CA LYS A 85 19.28 -3.30 -4.07
C LYS A 85 18.19 -3.96 -3.23
N ASP A 86 18.59 -4.88 -2.36
CA ASP A 86 17.69 -5.44 -1.36
C ASP A 86 17.10 -4.34 -0.46
N PRO A 87 15.83 -4.48 -0.01
CA PRO A 87 15.16 -3.43 0.72
C PRO A 87 15.80 -3.21 2.09
N GLU A 88 16.20 -1.96 2.36
CA GLU A 88 16.74 -1.54 3.66
C GLU A 88 15.85 -0.47 4.30
N ARG A 89 15.20 -0.77 5.43
CA ARG A 89 14.29 0.18 6.11
C ARG A 89 14.96 1.48 6.58
N THR A 90 16.28 1.46 6.72
CA THR A 90 17.11 2.58 7.17
C THR A 90 17.65 3.42 6.00
N THR A 91 17.25 3.13 4.76
CA THR A 91 17.67 3.91 3.59
C THR A 91 17.28 5.38 3.75
N ASN A 92 18.26 6.28 3.74
CA ASN A 92 18.02 7.73 3.79
C ASN A 92 17.58 8.27 2.42
N TRP A 93 16.33 8.04 2.05
CA TRP A 93 15.79 8.48 0.76
C TRP A 93 15.85 10.00 0.56
N GLY A 94 15.78 10.79 1.63
CA GLY A 94 15.90 12.24 1.52
C GLY A 94 17.28 12.66 1.00
N GLU A 95 18.34 12.00 1.47
CA GLU A 95 19.71 12.22 1.00
C GLU A 95 19.93 11.65 -0.40
N VAL A 96 19.43 10.44 -0.69
CA VAL A 96 19.55 9.85 -2.03
C VAL A 96 18.90 10.77 -3.08
N LEU A 97 17.70 11.29 -2.79
CA LEU A 97 16.94 12.12 -3.72
C LEU A 97 17.36 13.60 -3.72
N SER A 98 18.04 14.10 -2.68
CA SER A 98 18.57 15.47 -2.71
C SER A 98 19.69 15.63 -3.74
N THR A 99 20.45 14.55 -4.02
CA THR A 99 21.46 14.55 -5.09
C THR A 99 20.86 14.73 -6.48
N VAL A 100 19.65 14.20 -6.70
CA VAL A 100 18.88 14.40 -7.94
C VAL A 100 18.44 15.85 -8.06
N LEU A 101 17.98 16.43 -6.95
CA LEU A 101 17.52 17.82 -6.92
C LEU A 101 18.65 18.82 -7.18
N ALA A 102 19.89 18.47 -6.82
CA ALA A 102 21.07 19.28 -7.13
C ALA A 102 21.37 19.38 -8.64
N ASN A 103 20.68 18.61 -9.49
CA ASN A 103 20.80 18.75 -10.93
C ASN A 103 20.27 20.12 -11.39
N PRO A 104 21.13 20.97 -12.00
CA PRO A 104 20.81 22.37 -12.28
C PRO A 104 19.81 22.56 -13.43
N LEU A 105 19.54 21.52 -14.24
CA LEU A 105 18.69 21.65 -15.42
C LEU A 105 17.22 21.33 -15.10
N ASN A 106 16.97 20.20 -14.47
CA ASN A 106 15.62 19.65 -14.34
C ASN A 106 15.41 18.77 -13.09
N GLY A 107 16.16 19.02 -12.01
CA GLY A 107 16.10 18.20 -10.78
C GLY A 107 14.69 18.01 -10.22
N ARG A 108 13.84 19.05 -10.26
CA ARG A 108 12.43 18.96 -9.81
C ARG A 108 11.61 18.01 -10.69
N GLU A 109 11.67 18.16 -12.01
CA GLU A 109 10.92 17.32 -12.96
C GLU A 109 11.34 15.85 -12.85
N LEU A 110 12.63 15.58 -12.66
CA LEU A 110 13.16 14.24 -12.41
C LEU A 110 12.60 13.63 -11.11
N LEU A 111 12.41 14.43 -10.06
CA LEU A 111 11.78 13.96 -8.83
C LEU A 111 10.30 13.64 -9.02
N GLU A 112 9.58 14.43 -9.84
CA GLU A 112 8.18 14.14 -10.17
C GLU A 112 8.07 12.84 -10.97
N GLU A 113 8.91 12.63 -11.98
CA GLU A 113 8.99 11.36 -12.72
C GLU A 113 9.27 10.18 -11.80
N PHE A 114 10.24 10.31 -10.89
CA PHE A 114 10.55 9.29 -9.91
C PHE A 114 9.37 9.00 -8.98
N LEU A 115 8.69 10.04 -8.48
CA LEU A 115 7.50 9.88 -7.65
C LEU A 115 6.42 9.08 -8.39
N PHE A 116 6.16 9.39 -9.66
CA PHE A 116 5.13 8.70 -10.44
C PHE A 116 5.51 7.28 -10.86
N LEU A 117 6.80 7.00 -11.09
CA LEU A 117 7.28 5.61 -11.22
C LEU A 117 6.87 4.82 -9.98
N VAL A 118 7.20 5.32 -8.80
CA VAL A 118 6.94 4.60 -7.54
C VAL A 118 5.44 4.45 -7.29
N THR A 119 4.65 5.52 -7.43
CA THR A 119 3.24 5.52 -7.04
C THR A 119 2.30 4.90 -8.07
N ARG A 120 2.63 4.96 -9.38
CA ARG A 120 1.76 4.42 -10.44
C ARG A 120 2.19 3.04 -10.92
N THR A 121 3.44 2.64 -10.67
CA THR A 121 3.96 1.35 -11.12
C THR A 121 4.40 0.50 -9.94
N LEU A 122 5.41 0.92 -9.18
CA LEU A 122 6.09 0.01 -8.25
C LEU A 122 5.23 -0.40 -7.04
N ILE A 123 4.55 0.56 -6.40
CA ILE A 123 3.64 0.26 -5.28
C ILE A 123 2.49 -0.66 -5.74
N PRO A 124 1.78 -0.35 -6.85
CA PRO A 124 0.73 -1.24 -7.35
C PRO A 124 1.18 -2.67 -7.66
N GLU A 125 2.33 -2.87 -8.33
CA GLU A 125 2.88 -4.20 -8.60
C GLU A 125 3.09 -4.99 -7.30
N GLN A 126 3.67 -4.35 -6.27
CA GLN A 126 3.91 -5.05 -5.00
C GLN A 126 2.64 -5.26 -4.18
N ILE A 127 1.63 -4.38 -4.27
CA ILE A 127 0.32 -4.63 -3.66
C ILE A 127 -0.32 -5.86 -4.31
N ALA A 128 -0.29 -5.96 -5.63
CA ALA A 128 -0.85 -7.10 -6.36
C ALA A 128 -0.13 -8.41 -5.96
N GLN A 129 1.21 -8.40 -5.89
CA GLN A 129 2.00 -9.57 -5.45
C GLN A 129 1.68 -9.97 -4.00
N ASN A 130 1.68 -8.99 -3.08
CA ASN A 130 1.37 -9.21 -1.66
C ASN A 130 -0.03 -9.81 -1.47
N ARG A 131 -1.03 -9.30 -2.19
CA ARG A 131 -2.40 -9.83 -2.15
C ARG A 131 -2.51 -11.24 -2.70
N ALA A 132 -1.78 -11.57 -3.77
CA ALA A 132 -1.74 -12.92 -4.30
C ALA A 132 -1.15 -13.92 -3.29
N LEU A 133 -0.06 -13.55 -2.61
CA LEU A 133 0.55 -14.34 -1.53
C LEU A 133 -0.41 -14.53 -0.35
N LEU A 134 -1.05 -13.47 0.12
CA LEU A 134 -2.04 -13.52 1.21
C LEU A 134 -3.23 -14.42 0.86
N PHE A 135 -3.73 -14.35 -0.36
CA PHE A 135 -4.80 -15.21 -0.83
C PHE A 135 -4.39 -16.69 -0.78
N ARG A 136 -3.17 -17.03 -1.25
CA ARG A 136 -2.65 -18.41 -1.19
C ARG A 136 -2.49 -18.88 0.24
N LEU A 137 -1.86 -18.07 1.10
CA LEU A 137 -1.69 -18.36 2.52
C LEU A 137 -3.04 -18.66 3.20
N HIS A 138 -4.04 -17.78 3.07
CA HIS A 138 -5.34 -18.01 3.68
C HIS A 138 -6.12 -19.18 3.05
N SER A 139 -5.87 -19.48 1.77
CA SER A 139 -6.48 -20.63 1.10
C SER A 139 -5.92 -21.96 1.57
N VAL A 140 -4.62 -22.03 1.85
CA VAL A 140 -3.92 -23.21 2.38
C VAL A 140 -4.14 -23.36 3.89
N LYS A 141 -3.94 -22.29 4.66
CA LYS A 141 -4.02 -22.28 6.12
C LYS A 141 -5.36 -21.72 6.63
N ARG A 142 -6.46 -22.33 6.18
CA ARG A 142 -7.84 -21.88 6.47
C ARG A 142 -8.17 -21.78 7.96
N GLN A 143 -7.47 -22.55 8.81
CA GLN A 143 -7.72 -22.63 10.25
C GLN A 143 -6.88 -21.64 11.07
N LEU A 144 -5.82 -21.06 10.50
CA LEU A 144 -4.99 -20.11 11.23
C LEU A 144 -5.78 -18.82 11.51
N SER A 145 -5.69 -18.37 12.76
CA SER A 145 -6.11 -17.03 13.20
C SER A 145 -4.90 -16.10 13.26
N VAL A 146 -3.88 -16.37 12.43
CA VAL A 146 -2.68 -15.56 12.35
C VAL A 146 -3.07 -14.25 11.70
N LYS A 147 -2.94 -13.17 12.46
CA LYS A 147 -3.02 -11.84 11.89
C LYS A 147 -1.62 -11.46 11.39
N ILE A 148 -1.49 -11.33 10.08
CA ILE A 148 -0.22 -11.19 9.39
C ILE A 148 0.13 -9.70 9.30
N VAL A 149 1.16 -9.26 10.02
CA VAL A 149 1.65 -7.86 9.99
C VAL A 149 2.28 -7.50 8.63
N LEU A 150 2.55 -8.51 7.79
CA LEU A 150 3.15 -8.36 6.46
C LEU A 150 2.14 -7.93 5.36
N ARG A 151 0.87 -7.69 5.72
CA ARG A 151 -0.10 -7.13 4.79
C ARG A 151 0.27 -5.71 4.39
N TYR A 152 0.14 -5.38 3.11
CA TYR A 152 0.45 -4.03 2.62
C TYR A 152 -0.38 -2.93 3.32
N ASP A 153 -1.66 -3.19 3.60
CA ASP A 153 -2.56 -2.23 4.26
C ASP A 153 -2.28 -2.08 5.76
N MET A 154 -1.27 -2.77 6.30
CA MET A 154 -0.80 -2.59 7.67
C MET A 154 0.50 -1.78 7.78
N LEU A 155 1.08 -1.34 6.66
CA LEU A 155 2.26 -0.48 6.65
C LEU A 155 1.97 0.94 7.15
N ARG A 156 0.71 1.36 7.08
CA ARG A 156 0.23 2.69 7.48
C ARG A 156 -1.00 2.58 8.35
N GLU A 157 -1.30 3.67 9.05
CA GLU A 157 -2.51 3.78 9.84
C GLU A 157 -3.74 3.68 8.95
N TRP A 158 -4.73 2.93 9.43
CA TRP A 158 -6.00 2.79 8.75
C TRP A 158 -6.79 4.08 8.85
N THR A 159 -7.25 4.55 7.70
CA THR A 159 -8.06 5.76 7.61
C THR A 159 -9.39 5.55 8.32
N LYS A 160 -9.73 6.50 9.18
CA LYS A 160 -10.97 6.52 9.95
C LYS A 160 -11.92 7.55 9.38
N ARG A 161 -13.22 7.30 9.54
CA ARG A 161 -14.29 8.28 9.32
C ARG A 161 -14.38 9.24 10.51
N ASP A 162 -15.16 10.31 10.33
CA ASP A 162 -15.50 11.28 11.40
C ASP A 162 -16.06 10.60 12.66
N SER A 163 -16.73 9.45 12.49
CA SER A 163 -17.25 8.61 13.57
C SER A 163 -16.21 7.67 14.22
N ASN A 164 -14.91 7.87 13.97
CA ASN A 164 -13.80 7.00 14.39
C ASN A 164 -13.92 5.54 13.87
N GLN A 165 -14.83 5.28 12.91
CA GLN A 165 -14.99 3.98 12.26
C GLN A 165 -14.00 3.81 11.10
N LEU A 166 -13.37 2.63 11.01
CA LEU A 166 -12.46 2.31 9.92
C LEU A 166 -13.17 2.29 8.55
N ILE A 167 -12.49 2.78 7.51
CA ILE A 167 -12.95 2.63 6.13
C ILE A 167 -12.51 1.26 5.62
N VAL A 168 -13.47 0.34 5.48
CA VAL A 168 -13.24 -1.04 5.02
C VAL A 168 -13.97 -1.28 3.71
N MET A 169 -13.31 -1.92 2.75
CA MET A 169 -13.88 -2.26 1.45
C MET A 169 -13.86 -3.78 1.24
N GLU A 170 -15.02 -4.28 0.83
CA GLU A 170 -15.17 -5.67 0.44
C GLU A 170 -14.51 -5.90 -0.92
N SER A 171 -13.62 -6.88 -0.98
CA SER A 171 -13.10 -7.40 -2.24
C SER A 171 -14.18 -8.20 -2.95
N LYS A 172 -14.74 -7.65 -4.02
CA LYS A 172 -15.80 -8.29 -4.81
C LYS A 172 -15.23 -8.93 -6.07
N PRO A 173 -15.82 -10.04 -6.54
CA PRO A 173 -15.47 -10.60 -7.84
C PRO A 173 -15.81 -9.60 -8.96
N PRO A 174 -15.16 -9.72 -10.14
CA PRO A 174 -15.57 -9.02 -11.36
C PRO A 174 -17.08 -9.13 -11.60
N ALA A 175 -17.69 -8.04 -12.06
CA ALA A 175 -19.08 -8.07 -12.47
C ALA A 175 -19.25 -9.03 -13.67
N LYS A 176 -20.32 -9.84 -13.66
CA LYS A 176 -20.64 -10.75 -14.78
C LYS A 176 -20.88 -10.00 -16.09
N VAL A 177 -21.41 -8.79 -15.99
CA VAL A 177 -21.55 -7.86 -17.10
C VAL A 177 -20.37 -6.88 -17.01
N PRO A 178 -19.44 -6.89 -17.98
CA PRO A 178 -18.31 -5.97 -17.99
C PRO A 178 -18.81 -4.53 -18.05
N VAL A 179 -18.58 -3.78 -16.98
CA VAL A 179 -18.70 -2.32 -17.03
C VAL A 179 -17.33 -1.81 -17.48
N PRO A 180 -17.25 -1.03 -18.57
CA PRO A 180 -15.96 -0.53 -19.03
C PRO A 180 -15.31 0.33 -17.93
N PRO A 181 -14.03 0.08 -17.62
CA PRO A 181 -13.30 0.93 -16.68
C PRO A 181 -13.19 2.36 -17.23
N PRO A 182 -13.06 3.38 -16.36
CA PRO A 182 -12.72 4.73 -16.81
C PRO A 182 -11.43 4.69 -17.64
N ALA A 183 -11.39 5.45 -18.74
CA ALA A 183 -10.18 5.57 -19.53
C ALA A 183 -9.04 6.13 -18.65
N PRO A 184 -7.83 5.55 -18.72
CA PRO A 184 -6.67 6.11 -18.04
C PRO A 184 -6.40 7.53 -18.52
N LEU A 185 -6.04 8.42 -17.59
CA LEU A 185 -5.71 9.81 -17.93
C LEU A 185 -4.25 9.85 -18.39
N GLN A 186 -4.05 9.97 -19.71
CA GLN A 186 -2.73 10.11 -20.33
C GLN A 186 -2.25 11.55 -20.21
N ASN A 187 -0.99 11.73 -19.82
CA ASN A 187 -0.33 13.03 -19.88
C ASN A 187 0.53 13.11 -21.15
N LEU A 188 0.11 13.94 -22.10
CA LEU A 188 0.83 14.13 -23.37
C LEU A 188 2.22 14.79 -23.19
N GLN A 189 2.44 15.51 -22.09
CA GLN A 189 3.74 16.09 -21.76
C GLN A 189 4.76 15.03 -21.33
N TYR A 190 4.29 13.93 -20.75
CA TYR A 190 5.13 12.86 -20.21
C TYR A 190 4.67 11.50 -20.79
N PRO A 191 4.90 11.24 -22.09
CA PRO A 191 4.34 10.07 -22.77
C PRO A 191 4.87 8.72 -22.26
N ASN A 192 6.05 8.72 -21.63
CA ASN A 192 6.65 7.52 -21.05
C ASN A 192 6.17 7.23 -19.62
N ARG A 193 5.43 8.17 -19.01
CA ARG A 193 4.88 8.01 -17.66
C ARG A 193 3.66 7.12 -17.72
N ARG A 194 3.53 6.17 -16.78
CA ARG A 194 2.31 5.35 -16.67
C ARG A 194 1.10 6.28 -16.46
N PRO A 195 0.03 6.16 -17.28
CA PRO A 195 -1.17 6.97 -17.14
C PRO A 195 -1.83 6.81 -15.77
N LEU A 196 -2.48 7.85 -15.25
CA LEU A 196 -3.21 7.74 -14.00
C LEU A 196 -4.47 6.89 -14.19
N MET A 197 -4.60 5.84 -13.37
CA MET A 197 -5.78 5.00 -13.30
C MET A 197 -6.60 5.36 -12.07
N LEU A 198 -7.73 6.06 -12.25
CA LEU A 198 -8.61 6.43 -11.13
C LEU A 198 -9.21 5.21 -10.42
N ASN A 199 -9.33 4.09 -11.13
CA ASN A 199 -9.83 2.82 -10.63
C ASN A 199 -8.70 1.85 -10.22
N MET A 200 -7.48 2.35 -9.95
CA MET A 200 -6.34 1.52 -9.55
C MET A 200 -6.64 0.69 -8.30
N LEU A 201 -7.17 1.33 -7.25
CA LEU A 201 -7.52 0.66 -5.99
C LEU A 201 -8.55 -0.47 -6.16
N PRO A 202 -9.74 -0.24 -6.75
CA PRO A 202 -10.69 -1.34 -6.97
C PRO A 202 -10.13 -2.45 -7.87
N THR A 203 -9.19 -2.13 -8.77
CA THR A 203 -8.46 -3.12 -9.58
C THR A 203 -7.54 -3.99 -8.72
N LEU A 204 -6.72 -3.38 -7.87
CA LEU A 204 -5.76 -4.09 -7.00
C LEU A 204 -6.46 -4.94 -5.93
N VAL A 205 -7.60 -4.48 -5.40
CA VAL A 205 -8.31 -5.15 -4.30
C VAL A 205 -9.45 -6.06 -4.77
N GLN A 206 -9.56 -6.31 -6.07
CA GLN A 206 -10.56 -7.20 -6.64
C GLN A 206 -10.41 -8.63 -6.10
N ALA A 207 -11.52 -9.35 -5.94
CA ALA A 207 -11.49 -10.79 -5.66
C ALA A 207 -11.30 -11.60 -6.96
N PRO A 208 -10.91 -12.88 -6.88
CA PRO A 208 -10.92 -13.78 -8.03
C PRO A 208 -12.28 -13.85 -8.73
N ALA A 209 -12.32 -14.31 -9.99
CA ALA A 209 -13.54 -14.37 -10.81
C ALA A 209 -14.68 -15.16 -10.15
N GLU A 210 -14.32 -16.28 -9.53
CA GLU A 210 -15.17 -17.18 -8.77
C GLU A 210 -15.52 -16.66 -7.36
N GLY A 211 -14.89 -15.57 -6.93
CA GLY A 211 -14.97 -15.06 -5.57
C GLY A 211 -14.18 -15.90 -4.57
N TYR A 212 -14.29 -15.55 -3.28
CA TYR A 212 -13.62 -16.31 -2.23
C TYR A 212 -14.45 -17.52 -1.81
N ALA A 213 -13.79 -18.67 -1.63
CA ALA A 213 -14.44 -19.92 -1.27
C ALA A 213 -15.17 -19.90 0.09
N THR A 214 -14.80 -18.99 1.00
CA THR A 214 -15.43 -18.88 2.33
C THR A 214 -15.59 -17.43 2.75
N LYS A 215 -16.57 -17.15 3.61
CA LYS A 215 -16.71 -15.84 4.26
C LYS A 215 -15.48 -15.46 5.08
N LYS A 216 -14.86 -16.41 5.79
CA LYS A 216 -13.63 -16.16 6.56
C LYS A 216 -12.51 -15.65 5.66
N LEU A 217 -12.32 -16.26 4.49
CA LEU A 217 -11.35 -15.81 3.50
C LEU A 217 -11.73 -14.44 2.92
N SER A 218 -13.00 -14.22 2.60
CA SER A 218 -13.49 -12.92 2.14
C SER A 218 -13.21 -11.81 3.17
N ASP A 219 -13.50 -12.06 4.44
CA ASP A 219 -13.27 -11.12 5.54
C ASP A 219 -11.77 -10.87 5.74
N ALA A 220 -10.94 -11.91 5.59
CA ALA A 220 -9.47 -11.78 5.65
C ALA A 220 -8.91 -10.97 4.47
N MET A 221 -9.52 -11.04 3.28
CA MET A 221 -9.03 -10.36 2.09
C MET A 221 -9.58 -8.93 1.89
N ARG A 222 -10.44 -8.46 2.80
CA ARG A 222 -10.93 -7.06 2.82
C ARG A 222 -9.77 -6.07 2.81
N HIS A 223 -9.95 -4.97 2.10
CA HIS A 223 -9.02 -3.85 2.12
C HIS A 223 -9.40 -2.88 3.25
N HIS A 224 -8.40 -2.38 3.98
CA HIS A 224 -8.55 -1.24 4.88
C HIS A 224 -7.92 -0.04 4.20
N ALA A 225 -8.66 1.07 4.10
CA ALA A 225 -8.12 2.25 3.44
C ALA A 225 -6.97 2.81 4.27
N THR A 226 -5.91 3.26 3.60
CA THR A 226 -4.72 3.83 4.23
C THR A 226 -4.24 5.07 3.49
N GLU A 227 -3.33 5.83 4.11
CA GLU A 227 -2.65 6.95 3.43
C GLU A 227 -1.84 6.52 2.20
N LEU A 228 -1.44 5.25 2.09
CA LEU A 228 -0.78 4.72 0.89
C LEU A 228 -1.69 4.82 -0.34
N ASP A 229 -2.99 4.68 -0.14
CA ASP A 229 -3.99 4.74 -1.20
C ASP A 229 -4.03 6.14 -1.84
N HIS A 230 -3.79 7.18 -1.05
CA HIS A 230 -3.74 8.56 -1.54
C HIS A 230 -2.56 8.79 -2.48
N HIS A 231 -1.40 8.18 -2.19
CA HIS A 231 -0.21 8.30 -3.05
C HIS A 231 -0.45 7.74 -4.46
N MET A 232 -1.23 6.67 -4.60
CA MET A 232 -1.57 6.06 -5.89
C MET A 232 -2.54 6.89 -6.73
N LEU A 233 -3.22 7.87 -6.11
CA LEU A 233 -4.22 8.73 -6.75
C LEU A 233 -3.71 10.15 -7.03
N LEU A 234 -2.40 10.38 -6.90
CA LEU A 234 -1.79 11.67 -7.19
C LEU A 234 -1.92 12.00 -8.68
N THR A 235 -2.53 13.15 -8.97
CA THR A 235 -2.60 13.71 -10.32
C THR A 235 -1.37 14.56 -10.62
N ASP A 236 -1.08 14.72 -11.90
CA ASP A 236 0.01 15.57 -12.40
C ASP A 236 -0.17 17.02 -11.93
N GLU A 237 -1.40 17.55 -11.97
CA GLU A 237 -1.72 18.92 -11.57
C GLU A 237 -1.51 19.13 -10.07
N VAL A 238 -1.91 18.15 -9.24
CA VAL A 238 -1.72 18.20 -7.79
C VAL A 238 -0.22 18.25 -7.48
N VAL A 239 0.58 17.38 -8.09
CA VAL A 239 2.04 17.36 -7.84
C VAL A 239 2.72 18.61 -8.39
N ALA A 240 2.32 19.09 -9.57
CA ALA A 240 2.85 20.32 -10.16
C ALA A 240 2.58 21.56 -9.30
N SER A 241 1.50 21.57 -8.52
CA SER A 241 1.18 22.64 -7.56
C SER A 241 2.06 22.64 -6.31
N TRP A 242 2.80 21.56 -6.04
CA TRP A 242 3.62 21.44 -4.85
C TRP A 242 4.96 22.16 -4.99
N GLY A 243 5.40 22.77 -3.89
CA GLY A 243 6.78 23.23 -3.76
C GLY A 243 7.77 22.07 -3.78
N THR A 244 9.00 22.34 -4.23
CA THR A 244 10.07 21.36 -4.42
C THR A 244 10.32 20.47 -3.19
N ILE A 245 10.36 21.06 -1.99
CA ILE A 245 10.57 20.31 -0.74
C ILE A 245 9.46 19.29 -0.52
N ARG A 246 8.21 19.63 -0.83
CA ARG A 246 7.08 18.71 -0.67
C ARG A 246 7.17 17.55 -1.66
N VAL A 247 7.58 17.82 -2.92
CA VAL A 247 7.83 16.76 -3.91
C VAL A 247 8.94 15.82 -3.45
N LEU A 248 10.06 16.36 -2.97
CA LEU A 248 11.17 15.58 -2.41
C LEU A 248 10.70 14.68 -1.25
N THR A 249 9.99 15.25 -0.27
CA THR A 249 9.48 14.50 0.89
C THR A 249 8.48 13.42 0.47
N ALA A 250 7.58 13.72 -0.48
CA ALA A 250 6.61 12.75 -0.98
C ALA A 250 7.29 11.61 -1.74
N ALA A 251 8.27 11.92 -2.60
CA ALA A 251 9.06 10.95 -3.35
C ALA A 251 9.87 10.03 -2.42
N ALA A 252 10.52 10.61 -1.41
CA ALA A 252 11.27 9.85 -0.40
C ALA A 252 10.33 8.94 0.41
N GLY A 253 9.18 9.47 0.83
CA GLY A 253 8.17 8.71 1.54
C GLY A 253 7.64 7.53 0.71
N ALA A 254 7.30 7.77 -0.56
CA ALA A 254 6.80 6.73 -1.45
C ALA A 254 7.83 5.63 -1.69
N ALA A 255 9.11 5.98 -1.92
CA ALA A 255 10.18 5.01 -2.11
C ALA A 255 10.43 4.15 -0.87
N LEU A 256 10.40 4.77 0.32
CA LEU A 256 10.49 4.04 1.59
C LEU A 256 9.31 3.06 1.77
N GLN A 257 8.09 3.50 1.45
CA GLN A 257 6.91 2.62 1.52
C GLN A 257 7.00 1.45 0.56
N TRP A 258 7.51 1.67 -0.65
CA TRP A 258 7.74 0.60 -1.60
C TRP A 258 8.77 -0.41 -1.10
N GLN A 259 9.90 0.04 -0.52
CA GLN A 259 10.89 -0.86 0.07
C GLN A 259 10.30 -1.72 1.18
N TRP A 260 9.53 -1.12 2.09
CA TRP A 260 8.89 -1.87 3.18
C TRP A 260 7.89 -2.89 2.66
N LEU A 261 7.13 -2.52 1.63
CA LEU A 261 6.19 -3.42 0.98
C LEU A 261 6.91 -4.57 0.28
N ARG A 262 8.03 -4.29 -0.41
CA ARG A 262 8.87 -5.31 -1.04
C ARG A 262 9.42 -6.29 0.00
N GLU A 263 10.04 -5.80 1.08
CA GLU A 263 10.57 -6.63 2.16
C GLU A 263 9.49 -7.52 2.79
N ASN A 264 8.30 -6.96 3.07
CA ASN A 264 7.18 -7.74 3.60
C ASN A 264 6.70 -8.83 2.62
N THR A 265 6.72 -8.52 1.33
CA THR A 265 6.29 -9.44 0.27
C THR A 265 7.31 -10.56 0.05
N GLU A 266 8.60 -10.24 0.09
CA GLU A 266 9.70 -11.23 0.07
C GLU A 266 9.62 -12.14 1.30
N THR A 267 9.46 -11.58 2.50
CA THR A 267 9.25 -12.37 3.73
C THR A 267 8.05 -13.32 3.60
N LEU A 268 6.93 -12.85 3.04
CA LEU A 268 5.76 -13.71 2.77
C LEU A 268 6.07 -14.82 1.77
N ALA A 269 6.81 -14.53 0.70
CA ALA A 269 7.20 -15.52 -0.30
C ALA A 269 8.16 -16.57 0.29
N GLU A 270 9.11 -16.17 1.13
CA GLU A 270 10.01 -17.10 1.83
C GLU A 270 9.23 -18.04 2.75
N MET A 271 8.26 -17.51 3.50
CA MET A 271 7.39 -18.32 4.35
C MET A 271 6.49 -19.28 3.55
N GLU A 272 6.12 -18.93 2.30
CA GLU A 272 5.41 -19.85 1.41
C GLU A 272 6.26 -21.09 1.10
N VAL A 273 7.57 -20.90 0.89
CA VAL A 273 8.52 -21.96 0.52
C VAL A 273 8.93 -22.80 1.73
N HIS A 274 9.26 -22.16 2.85
CA HIS A 274 9.70 -22.85 4.07
C HIS A 274 8.56 -23.43 4.91
N GLY A 275 7.33 -23.19 4.47
CA GLY A 275 6.13 -23.59 5.18
C GLY A 275 5.71 -22.52 6.17
N TRP A 276 4.42 -22.23 6.17
CA TRP A 276 3.80 -21.25 7.06
C TRP A 276 3.78 -21.68 8.55
N GLU A 277 4.52 -22.72 8.92
CA GLU A 277 4.59 -23.23 10.30
C GLU A 277 5.35 -22.27 11.22
N ASP A 278 6.29 -21.49 10.68
CA ASP A 278 6.96 -20.41 11.42
C ASP A 278 6.04 -19.21 11.72
N LEU A 279 4.85 -19.15 11.09
CA LEU A 279 3.81 -18.17 11.42
C LEU A 279 2.88 -18.62 12.56
N ASP A 280 3.02 -19.86 13.04
CA ASP A 280 2.15 -20.48 14.05
C ASP A 280 2.52 -20.06 15.48
N MET A 281 2.94 -18.80 15.68
CA MET A 281 2.89 -18.21 17.02
C MET A 281 1.43 -18.13 17.43
N ARG A 282 1.13 -18.61 18.63
CA ARG A 282 -0.26 -18.79 19.05
C ARG A 282 -0.95 -17.43 19.15
N ALA A 283 -2.26 -17.39 18.85
CA ALA A 283 -3.02 -16.13 18.82
C ALA A 283 -3.01 -15.34 20.16
N ASP A 284 -2.72 -16.01 21.27
CA ASP A 284 -2.53 -15.46 22.62
C ASP A 284 -1.17 -14.75 22.82
N GLU A 285 -0.19 -15.00 21.96
CA GLU A 285 1.15 -14.37 22.01
C GLU A 285 1.20 -13.04 21.23
N CYS A 286 0.14 -12.69 20.51
CA CYS A 286 0.06 -11.48 19.71
C CYS A 286 -0.66 -10.35 20.50
N GLU A 287 0.09 -9.36 20.99
CA GLU A 287 -0.38 -8.33 21.94
C GLU A 287 -1.70 -7.64 21.52
N TRP A 288 -1.86 -7.34 20.23
CA TRP A 288 -3.06 -6.70 19.69
C TRP A 288 -4.29 -7.61 19.53
N VAL A 289 -4.13 -8.94 19.43
CA VAL A 289 -5.26 -9.89 19.48
C VAL A 289 -5.79 -9.93 20.91
N ARG A 290 -4.87 -9.93 21.88
CA ARG A 290 -5.21 -9.81 23.29
C ARG A 290 -5.96 -8.50 23.56
N ASP A 291 -5.55 -7.39 22.97
CA ASP A 291 -6.21 -6.09 23.17
C ASP A 291 -7.59 -6.02 22.49
N ALA A 292 -7.73 -6.53 21.26
CA ALA A 292 -9.04 -6.59 20.57
C ALA A 292 -10.04 -7.56 21.24
N ASN A 293 -9.55 -8.65 21.85
CA ASN A 293 -10.39 -9.56 22.62
C ASN A 293 -10.77 -8.95 23.98
N LYS A 294 -9.86 -8.25 24.65
CA LYS A 294 -10.17 -7.49 25.87
C LYS A 294 -11.23 -6.42 25.65
N GLU A 295 -11.20 -5.71 24.52
CA GLU A 295 -12.24 -4.73 24.16
C GLU A 295 -13.62 -5.40 23.95
N LYS A 296 -13.65 -6.58 23.31
CA LYS A 296 -14.88 -7.36 23.13
C LYS A 296 -15.43 -7.95 24.42
N GLU A 297 -14.56 -8.33 25.35
CA GLU A 297 -14.94 -8.86 26.65
C GLU A 297 -15.39 -7.74 27.61
N GLY A 298 -14.70 -6.60 27.60
CA GLY A 298 -15.09 -5.40 28.36
C GLY A 298 -16.41 -4.77 27.89
N GLY A 299 -16.75 -4.92 26.61
CA GLY A 299 -18.04 -4.48 26.05
C GLY A 299 -19.24 -5.37 26.39
N LYS A 300 -19.00 -6.61 26.89
CA LYS A 300 -20.07 -7.53 27.32
C LYS A 300 -20.36 -7.46 28.82
N ALA A 301 -19.58 -6.70 29.57
CA ALA A 301 -19.73 -6.54 31.03
C ALA A 301 -20.53 -5.29 31.44
N LYS A 302 -21.34 -4.73 30.53
CA LYS A 302 -22.31 -3.65 30.81
C LYS A 302 -23.71 -4.10 30.48
#